data_AF-A0A7X8I3M3-F1
#
_entry.id   AF-A0A7X8I3M3-F1
#
_cell.length_a   1.000
_cell.length_b   1.000
_cell.length_c   1.000
_cell.angle_alpha   90.00
_cell.angle_beta   90.00
_cell.angle_gamma   90.00
#
_symmetry.space_group_name_H-M   'P 1'
#
loop_
_entity.id
_entity.type
_entity.pdbx_description
1 polymer ?
#
loop_
_entity_poly.entity_id
_entity_poly.type
_entity_poly.pdbx_seq_one_letter_code
_entity_poly.pdbx_strand_id
1 'polypeptide(L)'
;MLLITADIHGSTEALKDIVDIAASLKVEQVLIAGDLCPQEGSTFVSLLSRLSGLVLVRGNSDSSYQYAQARIHLPPLVRTLSYQGLPITLTHGHLDVPYTVGGIVISGHTHIPSLKEDWNGTLWLNPGSPSRPRSSSGATYALIDPEGVGIYRL
;
A
#
# COMPACT_ATOMS: atom_id res chain seq x y z
N MET A 1 3.52 -3.72 -14.05
CA MET A 1 4.11 -2.89 -12.96
C MET A 1 3.06 -2.55 -11.93
N LEU A 2 3.40 -2.71 -10.65
CA LEU A 2 2.58 -2.41 -9.49
C LEU A 2 3.13 -1.17 -8.77
N LEU A 3 2.24 -0.32 -8.26
CA LEU A 3 2.58 0.70 -7.26
C LEU A 3 2.09 0.27 -5.89
N ILE A 4 2.95 0.44 -4.89
CA ILE A 4 2.69 0.03 -3.51
C ILE A 4 2.81 1.25 -2.62
N THR A 5 1.81 1.46 -1.78
CA THR A 5 1.79 2.50 -0.74
C THR A 5 1.11 1.98 0.52
N ALA A 6 1.13 2.75 1.59
CA ALA A 6 0.51 2.43 2.88
C ALA A 6 0.28 3.74 3.65
N ASP A 7 -0.45 3.70 4.76
CA ASP A 7 -0.42 4.78 5.76
C ASP A 7 -0.72 6.17 5.15
N ILE A 8 -1.78 6.26 4.32
CA ILE A 8 -2.22 7.52 3.69
C ILE A 8 -2.90 8.42 4.73
N HIS A 9 -3.56 7.83 5.73
CA HIS A 9 -4.18 8.55 6.85
C HIS A 9 -5.13 9.68 6.41
N GLY A 10 -5.89 9.44 5.34
CA GLY A 10 -6.86 10.40 4.80
C GLY A 10 -6.25 11.65 4.14
N SER A 11 -4.94 11.71 3.92
CA SER A 11 -4.32 12.84 3.22
C SER A 11 -4.71 12.85 1.75
N THR A 12 -5.40 13.91 1.34
CA THR A 12 -5.82 14.10 -0.05
C THR A 12 -4.64 14.49 -0.93
N GLU A 13 -3.68 15.23 -0.38
CA GLU A 13 -2.44 15.63 -1.03
C GLU A 13 -1.59 14.42 -1.39
N ALA A 14 -1.28 13.57 -0.39
CA ALA A 14 -0.51 12.36 -0.60
C ALA A 14 -1.21 11.40 -1.58
N LEU A 15 -2.53 11.23 -1.46
CA LEU A 15 -3.29 10.40 -2.40
C LEU A 15 -3.25 10.97 -3.83
N LYS A 16 -3.32 12.29 -3.99
CA LYS A 16 -3.22 12.95 -5.29
C LYS A 16 -1.84 12.68 -5.92
N ASP A 17 -0.76 12.80 -5.15
CA ASP A 17 0.58 12.53 -5.66
C ASP A 17 0.73 11.07 -6.11
N ILE A 18 0.19 10.12 -5.33
CA ILE A 18 0.13 8.72 -5.72
C ILE A 18 -0.67 8.49 -7.01
N VAL A 19 -1.82 9.16 -7.17
CA VAL A 19 -2.63 9.08 -8.40
C VAL A 19 -1.84 9.62 -9.60
N ASP A 20 -1.15 10.74 -9.45
CA ASP A 20 -0.39 11.38 -10.52
C ASP A 20 0.81 10.52 -10.93
N ILE A 21 1.52 9.92 -9.96
CA ILE A 21 2.62 8.96 -10.20
C ILE A 21 2.09 7.71 -10.90
N ALA A 22 1.00 7.10 -10.39
CA ALA A 22 0.39 5.91 -10.97
C ALA A 22 -0.02 6.13 -12.43
N ALA A 23 -0.61 7.30 -12.74
CA ALA A 23 -1.00 7.67 -14.09
C ALA A 23 0.20 7.91 -15.01
N SER A 24 1.23 8.62 -14.53
CA SER A 24 2.45 8.92 -15.27
C SER A 24 3.20 7.63 -15.66
N LEU A 25 3.35 6.73 -14.71
CA LEU A 25 4.04 5.46 -14.88
C LEU A 25 3.17 4.38 -15.56
N LYS A 26 1.87 4.65 -15.77
CA LYS A 26 0.90 3.71 -16.35
C LYS A 26 0.89 2.35 -15.62
N VAL A 27 0.84 2.39 -14.29
CA VAL A 27 0.84 1.18 -13.47
C VAL A 27 -0.43 0.36 -13.71
N GLU A 28 -0.30 -0.96 -13.65
CA GLU A 28 -1.40 -1.90 -13.85
C GLU A 28 -2.31 -1.96 -12.63
N GLN A 29 -1.71 -1.96 -11.44
CA GLN A 29 -2.43 -2.04 -10.17
C GLN A 29 -1.76 -1.19 -9.11
N VAL A 30 -2.57 -0.71 -8.17
CA VAL A 30 -2.12 -0.01 -6.98
C VAL A 30 -2.51 -0.81 -5.74
N LEU A 31 -1.53 -1.16 -4.93
CA LEU A 31 -1.70 -1.89 -3.67
C LEU A 31 -1.54 -0.90 -2.51
N ILE A 32 -2.54 -0.83 -1.62
CA ILE A 32 -2.49 -0.01 -0.41
C ILE A 32 -2.49 -0.94 0.82
N ALA A 33 -1.39 -0.96 1.53
CA ALA A 33 -1.14 -1.80 2.70
C ALA A 33 -1.76 -1.21 4.00
N GLY A 34 -3.04 -0.83 3.95
CA GLY A 34 -3.82 -0.36 5.10
C GLY A 34 -3.59 1.09 5.53
N ASP A 35 -4.37 1.49 6.54
CA ASP A 35 -4.45 2.86 7.07
C ASP A 35 -4.73 3.90 5.98
N LEU A 36 -5.72 3.58 5.15
CA LEU A 36 -6.26 4.51 4.16
C LEU A 36 -6.98 5.67 4.87
N CYS A 37 -7.75 5.35 5.92
CA CYS A 37 -8.52 6.29 6.75
C CYS A 37 -9.31 7.29 5.87
N PRO A 38 -10.23 6.81 5.00
CA PRO A 38 -10.87 7.66 4.01
C PRO A 38 -11.64 8.80 4.68
N GLN A 39 -11.46 10.01 4.14
CA GLN A 39 -12.17 11.20 4.60
C GLN A 39 -13.58 11.25 4.03
N GLU A 40 -14.49 11.90 4.75
CA GLU A 40 -15.80 12.27 4.22
C GLU A 40 -15.63 13.37 3.16
N GLY A 41 -15.92 13.05 1.90
CA GLY A 41 -15.87 14.04 0.82
C GLY A 41 -15.72 13.42 -0.56
N SER A 42 -16.21 14.14 -1.57
CA SER A 42 -16.16 13.69 -2.97
C SER A 42 -14.73 13.60 -3.52
N THR A 43 -13.81 14.46 -3.06
CA THR A 43 -12.45 14.53 -3.61
C THR A 43 -11.63 13.28 -3.30
N PHE A 44 -11.60 12.82 -2.05
CA PHE A 44 -10.79 11.66 -1.65
C PHE A 44 -11.25 10.40 -2.39
N VAL A 45 -12.58 10.17 -2.43
CA VAL A 45 -13.18 9.03 -3.13
C VAL A 45 -12.98 9.14 -4.65
N SER A 46 -13.05 10.35 -5.21
CA SER A 46 -12.77 10.61 -6.63
C SER A 46 -11.31 10.35 -7.00
N LEU A 47 -10.35 10.70 -6.13
CA LEU A 47 -8.95 10.34 -6.35
C LEU A 47 -8.75 8.83 -6.27
N LEU A 48 -9.35 8.19 -5.26
CA LEU A 48 -9.24 6.74 -5.08
C LEU A 48 -9.79 5.97 -6.29
N SER A 49 -10.89 6.43 -6.90
CA SER A 49 -11.50 5.79 -8.07
C SER A 49 -10.67 5.93 -9.35
N ARG A 50 -9.66 6.81 -9.38
CA ARG A 50 -8.72 6.96 -10.50
C ARG A 50 -7.57 5.95 -10.47
N LEU A 51 -7.38 5.22 -9.38
CA LEU A 51 -6.33 4.22 -9.25
C LEU A 51 -6.70 2.93 -10.00
N SER A 52 -5.87 2.55 -10.97
CA SER A 52 -6.03 1.29 -11.72
C SER A 52 -5.88 0.09 -10.80
N GLY A 53 -6.77 -0.90 -10.94
CA GLY A 53 -6.63 -2.22 -10.32
C GLY A 53 -6.44 -2.20 -8.81
N LEU A 54 -7.07 -1.25 -8.11
CA LEU A 54 -6.88 -0.99 -6.68
C LEU A 54 -7.07 -2.24 -5.81
N VAL A 55 -6.06 -2.56 -5.01
CA VAL A 55 -6.08 -3.63 -4.00
C VAL A 55 -5.85 -3.02 -2.62
N LEU A 56 -6.80 -3.26 -1.71
CA LEU A 56 -6.76 -2.74 -0.35
C LEU A 56 -6.73 -3.88 0.67
N VAL A 57 -5.98 -3.67 1.75
CA VAL A 57 -6.14 -4.36 3.03
C VAL A 57 -6.43 -3.34 4.13
N ARG A 58 -7.01 -3.80 5.23
CA ARG A 58 -7.38 -2.97 6.36
C ARG A 58 -6.20 -2.78 7.30
N GLY A 59 -5.92 -1.54 7.70
CA GLY A 59 -4.98 -1.21 8.77
C GLY A 59 -5.65 -1.04 10.13
N ASN A 60 -4.85 -0.82 11.17
CA ASN A 60 -5.38 -0.71 12.54
C ASN A 60 -6.11 0.63 12.80
N SER A 61 -5.88 1.66 11.98
CA SER A 61 -6.59 2.93 12.07
C SER A 61 -7.82 3.01 11.16
N ASP A 62 -8.06 2.00 10.32
CA ASP A 62 -9.23 1.92 9.45
C ASP A 62 -10.49 1.51 10.23
N SER A 63 -11.43 2.45 10.41
CA SER A 63 -12.72 2.18 11.06
C SER A 63 -13.83 1.83 10.06
N SER A 64 -14.73 0.91 10.44
CA SER A 64 -15.89 0.57 9.59
C SER A 64 -16.81 1.76 9.33
N TYR A 65 -16.89 2.70 10.27
CA TYR A 65 -17.70 3.91 10.16
C TYR A 65 -17.21 4.83 9.04
N GLN A 66 -15.90 5.16 9.00
CA GLN A 66 -15.32 6.01 7.96
C GLN A 66 -15.49 5.39 6.56
N TYR A 67 -15.30 4.07 6.44
CA TYR A 67 -15.51 3.37 5.17
C TYR A 67 -16.96 3.41 4.71
N ALA A 68 -17.92 3.22 5.63
CA ALA A 68 -19.34 3.33 5.33
C ALA A 68 -19.72 4.74 4.86
N GLN A 69 -19.21 5.78 5.52
CA GLN A 69 -19.42 7.17 5.14
C GLN A 69 -18.86 7.49 3.75
N ALA A 70 -17.65 7.00 3.47
CA ALA A 70 -16.99 7.15 2.16
C ALA A 70 -17.60 6.25 1.06
N ARG A 71 -18.58 5.37 1.41
CA ARG A 71 -19.17 4.36 0.52
C ARG A 71 -18.14 3.42 -0.09
N ILE A 72 -17.11 3.09 0.67
CA ILE A 72 -16.06 2.13 0.30
C ILE A 72 -16.29 0.85 1.11
N HIS A 73 -16.20 -0.30 0.46
CA HIS A 73 -16.27 -1.59 1.16
C HIS A 73 -15.09 -1.72 2.13
N LEU A 74 -15.36 -2.12 3.37
CA LEU A 74 -14.31 -2.36 4.35
C LEU A 74 -13.39 -3.49 3.85
N PRO A 75 -12.07 -3.24 3.68
CA PRO A 75 -11.15 -4.23 3.14
C PRO A 75 -10.93 -5.41 4.10
N PRO A 76 -10.51 -6.58 3.59
CA PRO A 76 -10.07 -7.68 4.43
C PRO A 76 -8.75 -7.34 5.13
N LEU A 77 -8.40 -8.13 6.16
CA LEU A 77 -7.15 -7.97 6.90
C LEU A 77 -5.90 -8.39 6.09
N VAL A 78 -6.04 -9.41 5.24
CA VAL A 78 -4.96 -9.96 4.43
C VAL A 78 -5.50 -10.25 3.04
N ARG A 79 -4.67 -10.06 2.02
CA ARG A 79 -4.92 -10.54 0.65
C ARG A 79 -3.69 -11.26 0.12
N THR A 80 -3.93 -12.27 -0.71
CA THR A 80 -2.88 -12.90 -1.50
C THR A 80 -3.18 -12.66 -2.97
N LEU A 81 -2.16 -12.29 -3.72
CA LEU A 81 -2.19 -12.13 -5.17
C LEU A 81 -0.88 -12.65 -5.76
N SER A 82 -0.72 -12.53 -7.08
CA SER A 82 0.52 -12.92 -7.75
C SER A 82 0.94 -11.86 -8.76
N TYR A 83 2.24 -11.63 -8.87
CA TYR A 83 2.84 -10.82 -9.93
C TYR A 83 3.88 -11.66 -10.64
N GLN A 84 3.73 -11.86 -11.95
CA GLN A 84 4.63 -12.69 -12.76
C GLN A 84 4.88 -14.10 -12.19
N GLY A 85 3.86 -14.69 -11.57
CA GLY A 85 3.95 -16.02 -10.94
C GLY A 85 4.55 -16.02 -9.52
N LEU A 86 5.09 -14.90 -9.03
CA LEU A 86 5.52 -14.77 -7.64
C LEU A 86 4.33 -14.43 -6.74
N PRO A 87 4.11 -15.17 -5.64
CA PRO A 87 3.05 -14.86 -4.68
C PRO A 87 3.39 -13.57 -3.92
N ILE A 88 2.37 -12.74 -3.72
CA ILE A 88 2.41 -11.53 -2.90
C ILE A 88 1.40 -11.71 -1.77
N THR A 89 1.87 -11.57 -0.53
CA THR A 89 1.01 -11.43 0.65
C THR A 89 0.95 -9.96 1.04
N LEU A 90 -0.24 -9.37 0.98
CA LEU A 90 -0.51 -8.00 1.40
C LEU A 90 -1.21 -8.01 2.75
N THR A 91 -0.66 -7.28 3.72
CA THR A 91 -1.20 -7.04 5.07
C THR A 91 -0.85 -5.62 5.48
N HIS A 92 -1.43 -5.11 6.57
CA HIS A 92 -0.97 -3.84 7.12
C HIS A 92 0.28 -4.01 8.01
N GLY A 93 0.48 -5.18 8.63
CA GLY A 93 1.61 -5.43 9.53
C GLY A 93 1.32 -5.28 11.02
N HIS A 94 0.07 -4.98 11.40
CA HIS A 94 -0.42 -5.08 12.79
C HIS A 94 -0.86 -6.50 13.18
N LEU A 95 -0.79 -7.44 12.23
CA LEU A 95 -1.08 -8.85 12.42
C LEU A 95 0.15 -9.66 12.05
N ASP A 96 0.40 -10.72 12.80
CA ASP A 96 1.41 -11.69 12.44
C ASP A 96 1.00 -12.44 11.17
N VAL A 97 1.94 -12.55 10.23
CA VAL A 97 1.81 -13.46 9.09
C VAL A 97 2.60 -14.74 9.38
N PRO A 98 2.09 -15.92 8.99
CA PRO A 98 2.82 -17.17 9.21
C PRO A 98 4.22 -17.12 8.59
N TYR A 99 5.23 -17.68 9.25
CA TYR A 99 6.60 -17.76 8.71
C TYR A 99 6.70 -18.58 7.40
N THR A 100 5.64 -19.30 7.05
CA THR A 100 5.53 -20.08 5.81
C THR A 100 5.17 -19.24 4.60
N VAL A 101 4.93 -17.92 4.75
CA VAL A 101 4.75 -17.02 3.61
C VAL A 101 6.04 -16.93 2.80
N GLY A 102 5.90 -16.94 1.47
CA GLY A 102 7.00 -16.88 0.52
C GLY A 102 6.75 -15.84 -0.56
N GLY A 103 7.74 -15.63 -1.43
CA GLY A 103 7.67 -14.62 -2.49
C GLY A 103 7.84 -13.22 -1.92
N ILE A 104 6.79 -12.39 -1.97
CA ILE A 104 6.84 -11.00 -1.50
C ILE A 104 5.81 -10.79 -0.38
N VAL A 105 6.23 -10.20 0.74
CA VAL A 105 5.33 -9.78 1.81
C VAL A 105 5.36 -8.26 1.89
N ILE A 106 4.18 -7.65 1.76
CA ILE A 106 3.99 -6.20 1.77
C ILE A 106 3.25 -5.80 3.04
N SER A 107 3.82 -4.85 3.79
CA SER A 107 3.25 -4.32 5.03
C SER A 107 3.49 -2.81 5.19
N GLY A 108 2.62 -2.12 5.91
CA GLY A 108 2.75 -0.70 6.30
C GLY A 108 3.05 -0.56 7.79
N HIS A 109 2.21 0.18 8.51
CA HIS A 109 2.12 0.27 9.99
C HIS A 109 3.27 1.00 10.69
N THR A 110 4.52 0.67 10.36
CA THR A 110 5.68 1.30 10.99
C THR A 110 5.94 2.70 10.45
N HIS A 111 5.45 3.00 9.24
CA HIS A 111 5.76 4.19 8.43
C HIS A 111 7.25 4.33 8.07
N ILE A 112 8.05 3.26 8.22
CA ILE A 112 9.48 3.24 7.96
C ILE A 112 9.71 2.39 6.70
N PRO A 113 10.19 2.99 5.59
CA PRO A 113 10.45 2.25 4.37
C PRO A 113 11.51 1.17 4.63
N SER A 114 11.26 -0.04 4.14
CA SER A 114 12.18 -1.17 4.27
C SER A 114 12.03 -2.15 3.12
N LEU A 115 13.15 -2.64 2.61
CA LEU A 115 13.20 -3.70 1.62
C LEU A 115 14.28 -4.67 2.06
N LYS A 116 13.90 -5.88 2.48
CA LYS A 116 14.81 -6.88 3.02
C LYS A 116 14.43 -8.27 2.56
N GLU A 117 15.41 -9.07 2.18
CA GLU A 117 15.23 -10.49 1.95
C GLU A 117 15.59 -11.26 3.23
N ASP A 118 14.77 -12.25 3.59
CA ASP A 118 15.09 -13.14 4.71
C ASP A 118 15.90 -14.37 4.27
N TRP A 119 16.23 -15.23 5.23
CA TRP A 119 17.03 -16.43 4.99
C TRP A 119 16.30 -17.53 4.17
N ASN A 120 14.99 -17.40 3.98
CA ASN A 120 14.17 -18.28 3.13
C ASN A 120 13.99 -17.75 1.70
N GLY A 121 14.54 -16.56 1.39
CA GLY A 121 14.36 -15.89 0.11
C GLY A 121 13.02 -15.14 -0.01
N THR A 122 12.33 -14.88 1.11
CA THR A 122 11.12 -14.05 1.11
C THR A 122 11.51 -12.58 1.15
N LEU A 123 10.95 -11.79 0.23
CA LEU A 123 11.16 -10.36 0.14
C LEU A 123 10.14 -9.59 0.97
N TRP A 124 10.59 -8.94 2.02
CA TRP A 124 9.78 -8.12 2.92
C TRP A 124 9.87 -6.65 2.49
N LEU A 125 8.73 -6.10 2.07
CA LEU A 125 8.58 -4.72 1.61
C LEU A 125 7.67 -3.93 2.56
N ASN A 126 8.18 -2.77 2.98
CA ASN A 126 7.40 -1.69 3.55
C ASN A 126 7.61 -0.44 2.70
N PRO A 127 6.56 0.12 2.05
CA PRO A 127 6.71 1.27 1.17
C PRO A 127 6.97 2.57 1.94
N GLY A 128 6.89 2.55 3.29
CA GLY A 128 6.86 3.73 4.13
C GLY A 128 5.47 4.36 4.17
N SER A 129 5.42 5.64 4.54
CA SER A 129 4.18 6.43 4.55
C SER A 129 4.36 7.66 3.66
N PRO A 130 3.41 7.96 2.75
CA PRO A 130 3.45 9.13 1.90
C PRO A 130 2.99 10.40 2.63
N SER A 131 2.25 10.27 3.75
CA SER A 131 1.70 11.42 4.48
C SER A 131 2.27 11.62 5.89
N ARG A 132 2.78 10.55 6.52
CA ARG A 132 3.29 10.57 7.90
C ARG A 132 4.62 9.81 8.02
N PRO A 133 5.67 10.15 7.26
CA PRO A 133 6.92 9.41 7.28
C PRO A 133 7.58 9.42 8.67
N ARG A 134 8.16 8.28 9.07
CA ARG A 134 8.92 8.14 10.32
C ARG A 134 10.41 7.82 10.09
N SER A 135 10.92 8.19 8.92
CA SER A 135 12.32 8.03 8.54
C SER A 135 12.86 9.30 7.89
N SER A 136 14.19 9.43 7.83
CA SER A 136 14.86 10.52 7.12
C SER A 136 14.68 10.47 5.60
N SER A 137 14.13 9.38 5.05
CA SER A 137 13.81 9.27 3.63
C SER A 137 12.63 10.14 3.21
N GLY A 138 11.84 10.65 4.17
CA GLY A 138 10.64 11.43 3.87
C GLY A 138 9.49 10.58 3.34
N ALA A 139 8.54 11.23 2.67
CA ALA A 139 7.38 10.60 2.05
C ALA A 139 7.84 9.60 0.97
N THR A 140 7.38 8.36 1.05
CA THR A 140 7.85 7.26 0.19
C THR A 140 6.71 6.39 -0.33
N TYR A 141 6.98 5.74 -1.47
CA TYR A 141 6.17 4.67 -2.07
C TYR A 141 7.11 3.62 -2.66
N ALA A 142 6.57 2.48 -3.11
CA ALA A 142 7.36 1.46 -3.77
C ALA A 142 6.79 1.05 -5.12
N LEU A 143 7.65 0.51 -5.98
CA LEU A 143 7.29 -0.09 -7.26
C LEU A 143 7.75 -1.54 -7.31
N ILE A 144 6.95 -2.38 -7.95
CA ILE A 144 7.33 -3.74 -8.35
C ILE A 144 7.12 -3.85 -9.86
N ASP A 145 8.18 -4.17 -10.59
CA ASP A 145 8.17 -4.32 -12.04
C ASP A 145 9.02 -5.55 -12.46
N PRO A 146 9.17 -5.86 -13.76
CA PRO A 146 9.98 -7.00 -14.20
C PRO A 146 11.49 -6.86 -13.86
N GLU A 147 11.99 -5.66 -13.60
CA GLU A 147 13.40 -5.39 -13.28
C GLU A 147 13.67 -5.53 -11.78
N GLY A 148 12.67 -5.30 -10.94
CA GLY A 148 12.74 -5.63 -9.52
C GLY A 148 11.78 -4.86 -8.63
N VAL A 149 12.23 -4.64 -7.39
CA VAL A 149 11.48 -3.94 -6.34
C VAL A 149 12.31 -2.76 -5.84
N GLY A 150 11.69 -1.57 -5.77
CA GLY A 150 12.36 -0.35 -5.32
C GLY A 150 11.46 0.53 -4.46
N ILE A 151 12.07 1.29 -3.56
CA ILE A 151 11.40 2.33 -2.76
C ILE A 151 11.87 3.69 -3.25
N TYR A 152 10.91 4.59 -3.50
CA TYR A 152 11.12 5.90 -4.09
C TYR A 152 10.51 6.98 -3.20
N ARG A 153 11.08 8.18 -3.25
CA ARG A 153 10.51 9.36 -2.60
C ARG A 153 9.37 9.91 -3.43
N LEU A 154 8.33 10.43 -2.76
CA LEU A 154 7.33 11.27 -3.42
C LEU A 154 7.93 12.62 -3.82
#